data_AF-A0A1Y5EZH5-F1
#
_entry.id   AF-A0A1Y5EZH5-F1
#
_cell.length_a   1.000
_cell.length_b   1.000
_cell.length_c   1.000
_cell.angle_alpha   90.00
_cell.angle_beta   90.00
_cell.angle_gamma   90.00
#
_symmetry.space_group_name_H-M   'P 1'
#
loop_
_entity.id
_entity.type
_entity.pdbx_description
1 polymer ?
#
loop_
_entity_poly.entity_id
_entity_poly.type
_entity_poly.pdbx_seq_one_letter_code
_entity_poly.pdbx_strand_id
1 'polypeptide(L)'
;MKQLFTQSVQLLNAHLGWVLFVGICNTQLLSGEIASNLSLLGIIVSFIMGIIIYGRIIAQIQGRDALPAFKIFKENWFNYIIVTMLLGLPLFLYAQLSKLFPIPVEFSIFGKEAIRALINTLAIYVLPLVFIKRLHLLAILAGIVFLIQNFKKSIPIIFMIVCMFFIYAAMWFWLMQQTQSDISLFSLLPVMALVNISVSYLTFLIFTAASLVLVAMPLTKSKPRL
;
A
#
# COMPACT_ATOMS: atom_id res chain seq x y z
N MET A 1 -8.80 -19.75 4.92
CA MET A 1 -7.72 -18.74 4.95
C MET A 1 -6.43 -19.23 4.30
N LYS A 2 -5.89 -20.41 4.67
CA LYS A 2 -4.66 -20.95 4.05
C LYS A 2 -4.69 -20.99 2.51
N GLN A 3 -5.78 -21.52 1.93
CA GLN A 3 -5.95 -21.59 0.47
C GLN A 3 -5.99 -20.20 -0.20
N LEU A 4 -6.71 -19.23 0.39
CA LEU A 4 -6.75 -17.85 -0.11
C LEU A 4 -5.36 -17.21 -0.11
N PHE A 5 -4.58 -17.44 0.94
CA PHE A 5 -3.21 -16.93 1.01
C PHE A 5 -2.31 -17.55 -0.06
N THR A 6 -2.36 -18.87 -0.24
CA THR A 6 -1.62 -19.57 -1.30
C THR A 6 -1.98 -19.03 -2.69
N GLN A 7 -3.27 -18.84 -2.96
CA GLN A 7 -3.73 -18.24 -4.22
C GLN A 7 -3.25 -16.79 -4.38
N SER A 8 -3.26 -16.00 -3.30
CA SER A 8 -2.77 -14.62 -3.32
C SER A 8 -1.30 -14.55 -3.70
N VAL A 9 -0.47 -15.44 -3.12
CA VAL A 9 0.96 -15.54 -3.44
C VAL A 9 1.17 -15.96 -4.90
N GLN A 10 0.44 -16.96 -5.38
CA GLN A 10 0.56 -17.42 -6.77
C GLN A 10 0.20 -16.33 -7.78
N LEU A 11 -0.89 -15.60 -7.54
CA LEU A 11 -1.30 -14.47 -8.39
C LEU A 11 -0.27 -13.35 -8.36
N LEU A 12 0.24 -13.00 -7.17
CA LEU A 12 1.23 -11.95 -7.03
C LEU A 12 2.56 -12.30 -7.71
N ASN A 13 2.99 -13.57 -7.60
CA ASN A 13 4.23 -14.05 -8.22
C ASN A 13 4.23 -13.93 -9.74
N ALA A 14 3.06 -13.98 -10.39
CA ALA A 14 2.94 -13.72 -11.83
C ALA A 14 3.35 -12.27 -12.20
N HIS A 15 3.35 -11.35 -11.24
CA HIS A 15 3.75 -9.94 -11.41
C HIS A 15 5.01 -9.58 -10.63
N LEU A 16 5.78 -10.57 -10.15
CA LEU A 16 6.91 -10.35 -9.24
C LEU A 16 7.90 -9.31 -9.78
N GLY A 17 8.26 -9.38 -11.07
CA GLY A 17 9.19 -8.42 -11.68
C GLY A 17 8.72 -6.96 -11.57
N TRP A 18 7.41 -6.71 -11.72
CA TRP A 18 6.82 -5.37 -11.60
C TRP A 18 6.80 -4.91 -10.14
N VAL A 19 6.52 -5.83 -9.21
CA VAL A 19 6.54 -5.58 -7.77
C VAL A 19 7.94 -5.23 -7.27
N LEU A 20 8.96 -5.99 -7.71
CA LEU A 20 10.36 -5.73 -7.40
C LEU A 20 10.77 -4.34 -7.92
N PHE A 21 10.39 -4.02 -9.15
CA PHE A 21 10.67 -2.73 -9.76
C PHE A 21 10.05 -1.57 -8.97
N VAL A 22 8.78 -1.68 -8.58
CA VAL A 22 8.11 -0.69 -7.69
C VAL A 22 8.88 -0.53 -6.37
N GLY A 23 9.31 -1.64 -5.77
CA GLY A 23 10.11 -1.60 -4.54
C GLY A 23 11.42 -0.83 -4.69
N ILE A 24 12.15 -1.06 -5.78
CA ILE A 24 13.40 -0.35 -6.09
C ILE A 24 13.11 1.14 -6.31
N CYS A 25 12.16 1.47 -7.17
CA CYS A 25 11.81 2.85 -7.52
C CYS A 25 11.26 3.65 -6.34
N ASN A 26 10.68 3.00 -5.32
CA ASN A 26 10.20 3.66 -4.12
C ASN A 26 11.30 3.94 -3.09
N THR A 27 12.57 3.63 -3.40
CA THR A 27 13.69 3.92 -2.51
C THR A 27 13.98 5.41 -2.47
N GLN A 28 13.68 6.03 -1.34
CA GLN A 28 13.89 7.47 -1.13
C GLN A 28 15.36 7.75 -0.81
N LEU A 29 16.00 8.57 -1.64
CA LEU A 29 17.33 9.11 -1.37
C LEU A 29 17.19 10.45 -0.65
N LEU A 30 17.77 10.55 0.54
CA LEU A 30 17.48 11.63 1.50
C LEU A 30 18.41 12.86 1.43
N SER A 31 19.39 12.94 0.51
CA SER A 31 20.34 14.06 0.50
C SER A 31 20.71 14.58 -0.90
N GLY A 32 20.54 15.89 -1.12
CA GLY A 32 20.95 16.61 -2.32
C GLY A 32 19.83 16.79 -3.36
N GLU A 33 19.87 17.89 -4.13
CA GLU A 33 18.83 18.23 -5.12
C GLU A 33 18.68 17.18 -6.23
N ILE A 34 19.78 16.57 -6.65
CA ILE A 34 19.76 15.52 -7.67
C ILE A 34 19.08 14.25 -7.11
N ALA A 35 19.38 13.92 -5.85
CA ALA A 35 18.82 12.75 -5.19
C ALA A 35 17.32 12.91 -4.87
N SER A 36 16.88 14.12 -4.51
CA SER A 36 15.48 14.43 -4.28
C SER A 36 14.67 14.36 -5.58
N ASN A 37 15.19 14.90 -6.68
CA ASN A 37 14.56 14.83 -8.00
C ASN A 37 14.46 13.39 -8.50
N LEU A 38 15.51 12.58 -8.33
CA LEU A 38 15.50 11.17 -8.70
C LEU A 38 14.48 10.38 -7.86
N SER A 39 14.38 10.68 -6.56
CA SER A 39 13.40 10.08 -5.67
C SER A 39 11.97 10.44 -6.08
N LEU A 40 11.72 11.69 -6.47
CA LEU A 40 10.42 12.14 -6.95
C LEU A 40 10.02 11.40 -8.24
N LEU A 41 10.94 11.24 -9.19
CA LEU A 41 10.70 10.46 -10.40
C LEU A 41 10.43 8.99 -10.06
N GLY A 42 11.20 8.40 -9.14
CA GLY A 42 10.98 7.05 -8.63
C GLY A 42 9.59 6.87 -8.02
N ILE A 43 9.14 7.82 -7.20
CA ILE A 43 7.80 7.83 -6.61
C ILE A 43 6.72 7.90 -7.70
N ILE A 44 6.87 8.76 -8.71
CA ILE A 44 5.91 8.87 -9.83
C ILE A 44 5.84 7.55 -10.61
N VAL A 45 6.98 6.95 -10.92
CA VAL A 45 7.05 5.67 -11.63
C VAL A 45 6.40 4.56 -10.80
N SER A 46 6.74 4.45 -9.52
CA SER A 46 6.13 3.49 -8.58
C SER A 46 4.63 3.68 -8.46
N PHE A 47 4.15 4.93 -8.46
CA PHE A 47 2.73 5.26 -8.42
C PHE A 47 1.99 4.77 -9.68
N ILE A 48 2.51 5.08 -10.87
CA ILE A 48 1.91 4.64 -12.15
C ILE A 48 1.90 3.11 -12.23
N MET A 49 3.03 2.49 -11.89
CA MET A 49 3.18 1.03 -11.91
C MET A 49 2.26 0.36 -10.88
N GLY A 50 2.10 0.95 -9.70
CA GLY A 50 1.17 0.47 -8.68
C GLY A 50 -0.27 0.37 -9.20
N ILE A 51 -0.77 1.42 -9.86
CA ILE A 51 -2.11 1.42 -10.48
C ILE A 51 -2.24 0.27 -11.49
N ILE A 52 -1.22 0.08 -12.34
CA ILE A 52 -1.21 -0.96 -13.37
C ILE A 52 -1.24 -2.36 -12.73
N ILE A 53 -0.39 -2.61 -11.72
CA ILE A 53 -0.32 -3.89 -11.01
C ILE A 53 -1.65 -4.20 -10.33
N TYR A 54 -2.23 -3.24 -9.60
CA TYR A 54 -3.54 -3.42 -8.97
C TYR A 54 -4.63 -3.77 -9.97
N GLY A 55 -4.72 -3.04 -11.09
CA GLY A 55 -5.73 -3.33 -12.10
C GLY A 55 -5.53 -4.69 -12.79
N ARG A 56 -4.29 -5.11 -13.03
CA ARG A 56 -3.98 -6.44 -13.58
C ARG A 56 -4.37 -7.56 -12.61
N ILE A 57 -4.06 -7.41 -11.32
CA ILE A 57 -4.45 -8.36 -10.28
C ILE A 57 -5.97 -8.49 -10.22
N ILE A 58 -6.70 -7.37 -10.22
CA ILE A 58 -8.17 -7.39 -10.23
C ILE A 58 -8.73 -8.07 -11.48
N ALA A 59 -8.19 -7.79 -12.66
CA ALA A 59 -8.63 -8.43 -13.90
C ALA A 59 -8.47 -9.96 -13.82
N GLN A 60 -7.33 -10.44 -13.33
CA GLN A 60 -7.07 -11.87 -13.14
C GLN A 60 -8.02 -12.51 -12.11
N ILE A 61 -8.26 -11.85 -10.98
CA ILE A 61 -9.20 -12.34 -9.96
C ILE A 61 -10.63 -12.43 -10.51
N GLN A 62 -11.01 -11.52 -11.40
CA GLN A 62 -12.32 -11.52 -12.07
C GLN A 62 -12.40 -12.50 -13.26
N GLY A 63 -11.33 -13.24 -13.57
CA GLY A 63 -11.27 -14.13 -14.73
C GLY A 63 -11.32 -13.40 -16.07
N ARG A 64 -10.90 -12.13 -16.12
CA ARG A 64 -10.84 -11.32 -17.34
C ARG A 64 -9.43 -11.34 -17.91
N ASP A 65 -9.33 -11.20 -19.23
CA ASP A 65 -8.05 -11.05 -19.90
C ASP A 65 -7.27 -9.83 -19.40
N ALA A 66 -5.95 -9.95 -19.42
CA ALA A 66 -5.06 -8.89 -19.00
C ALA A 66 -5.21 -7.66 -19.91
N LEU A 67 -5.91 -6.64 -19.43
CA LEU A 67 -6.08 -5.38 -20.15
C LEU A 67 -4.71 -4.71 -20.41
N PRO A 68 -4.57 -3.96 -21.53
CA PRO A 68 -3.39 -3.16 -21.78
C PRO A 68 -3.11 -2.18 -20.62
N ALA A 69 -1.85 -2.04 -20.23
CA ALA A 69 -1.43 -1.24 -19.07
C ALA A 69 -1.96 0.21 -19.14
N PHE A 70 -1.89 0.83 -20.33
CA PHE A 70 -2.38 2.18 -20.55
C PHE A 70 -3.90 2.31 -20.31
N LYS A 71 -4.68 1.29 -20.71
CA LYS A 71 -6.13 1.28 -20.49
C LYS A 71 -6.46 1.18 -18.99
N ILE A 72 -5.76 0.32 -18.27
CA ILE A 72 -5.90 0.19 -16.80
C ILE A 72 -5.61 1.54 -16.13
N PHE A 73 -4.50 2.18 -16.50
CA PHE A 73 -4.12 3.47 -15.95
C PHE A 73 -5.21 4.52 -16.23
N LYS A 74 -5.58 4.70 -17.51
CA LYS A 74 -6.58 5.71 -17.94
C LYS A 74 -7.92 5.56 -17.23
N GLU A 75 -8.34 4.33 -16.93
CA GLU A 75 -9.64 4.06 -16.30
C GLU A 75 -9.64 4.25 -14.77
N ASN A 76 -8.48 4.17 -14.10
CA ASN A 76 -8.42 4.10 -12.63
C ASN A 76 -7.61 5.21 -11.97
N TRP A 77 -6.75 5.93 -12.71
CA TRP A 77 -5.79 6.88 -12.12
C TRP A 77 -6.48 7.94 -11.26
N PHE A 78 -7.57 8.54 -11.74
CA PHE A 78 -8.26 9.62 -11.03
C PHE A 78 -8.87 9.14 -9.71
N ASN A 79 -9.53 7.99 -9.73
CA ASN A 79 -10.14 7.40 -8.54
C ASN A 79 -9.08 7.04 -7.51
N TYR A 80 -7.97 6.47 -8.00
CA TYR A 80 -6.82 6.13 -7.18
C TYR A 80 -6.23 7.37 -6.51
N ILE A 81 -6.01 8.47 -7.25
CA ILE A 81 -5.50 9.74 -6.69
C ILE A 81 -6.43 10.27 -5.59
N ILE A 82 -7.73 10.39 -5.85
CA ILE A 82 -8.67 10.96 -4.88
C ILE A 82 -8.65 10.15 -3.58
N VAL A 83 -8.77 8.82 -3.70
CA VAL A 83 -8.85 7.96 -2.53
C VAL A 83 -7.53 7.93 -1.76
N THR A 84 -6.39 7.87 -2.45
CA THR A 84 -5.08 7.89 -1.79
C THR A 84 -4.79 9.24 -1.13
N MET A 85 -5.16 10.36 -1.74
CA MET A 85 -5.04 11.69 -1.12
C MET A 85 -5.88 11.81 0.15
N LEU A 86 -7.13 11.36 0.12
CA LEU A 86 -8.02 11.43 1.28
C LEU A 86 -7.56 10.51 2.42
N LEU A 87 -7.15 9.28 2.09
CA LEU A 87 -6.59 8.35 3.07
C LEU A 87 -5.24 8.83 3.61
N GLY A 88 -4.46 9.57 2.81
CA GLY A 88 -3.18 10.15 3.20
C GLY A 88 -3.28 11.42 4.04
N LEU A 89 -4.45 12.08 4.06
CA LEU A 89 -4.65 13.33 4.79
C LEU A 89 -4.29 13.26 6.28
N PRO A 90 -4.66 12.22 7.05
CA PRO A 90 -4.26 12.11 8.46
C PRO A 90 -2.75 12.02 8.65
N LEU A 91 -2.04 11.34 7.75
CA LEU A 91 -0.58 11.25 7.79
C LEU A 91 0.07 12.61 7.48
N PHE A 92 -0.48 13.33 6.51
CA PHE A 92 -0.03 14.69 6.18
C PHE A 92 -0.23 15.65 7.37
N LEU A 93 -1.42 15.63 7.99
CA LEU A 93 -1.73 16.44 9.17
C LEU A 93 -0.78 16.11 10.32
N TYR A 94 -0.54 14.81 10.58
CA TYR A 94 0.42 14.39 11.60
C TYR A 94 1.83 14.94 11.33
N ALA A 95 2.29 14.89 10.08
CA ALA A 95 3.61 15.41 9.71
C ALA A 95 3.74 16.93 9.86
N GLN A 96 2.64 17.70 9.77
CA GLN A 96 2.64 19.12 10.07
C GLN A 96 2.61 19.38 11.58
N LEU A 97 1.75 18.65 12.32
CA LEU A 97 1.64 18.77 13.77
C LEU A 97 2.97 18.41 14.46
N SER A 98 3.66 17.36 14.02
CA SER A 98 4.94 16.95 14.59
C SER A 98 6.06 17.98 14.41
N LYS A 99 5.90 18.95 13.49
CA LYS A 99 6.83 20.09 13.35
C LYS A 99 6.50 21.23 14.31
N LEU A 100 5.24 21.34 14.72
CA LEU A 100 4.78 22.40 15.62
C LEU A 100 5.01 22.05 17.09
N PHE A 101 5.04 20.76 17.43
CA PHE A 101 5.28 20.27 18.78
C PHE A 101 6.67 19.63 18.89
N PRO A 102 7.47 19.94 19.94
CA PRO A 102 8.76 19.32 20.18
C PRO A 102 8.55 17.89 20.72
N ILE A 103 8.21 16.97 19.83
CA ILE A 103 8.05 15.55 20.12
C ILE A 103 9.42 14.88 19.91
N PRO A 104 9.89 13.99 20.82
CA PRO A 104 11.13 13.26 20.59
C PRO A 104 11.04 12.43 19.30
N VAL A 105 12.16 12.34 18.58
CA VAL A 105 12.20 11.78 17.23
C VAL A 105 11.68 10.34 17.20
N GLU A 106 11.97 9.57 18.25
CA GLU A 106 11.54 8.18 18.40
C GLU A 106 10.01 8.06 18.45
N PHE A 107 9.37 8.92 19.24
CA PHE A 107 7.90 8.99 19.32
C PHE A 107 7.29 9.50 18.01
N SER A 108 7.96 10.42 17.32
CA SER A 108 7.52 10.89 16.01
C SER A 108 7.56 9.79 14.93
N ILE A 109 8.61 8.96 14.92
CA ILE A 109 8.73 7.83 13.99
C ILE A 109 7.64 6.80 14.29
N PHE A 110 7.51 6.40 15.55
CA PHE A 110 6.52 5.41 15.96
C PHE A 110 5.10 5.88 15.66
N GLY A 111 4.76 7.12 16.00
CA GLY A 111 3.43 7.70 15.75
C GLY A 111 3.12 7.81 14.25
N LYS A 112 4.09 8.22 13.43
CA LYS A 112 3.94 8.26 11.97
C LYS A 112 3.61 6.88 11.40
N GLU A 113 4.38 5.86 11.77
CA GLU A 113 4.16 4.51 11.28
C GLU A 113 2.87 3.90 11.85
N ALA A 114 2.46 4.24 13.07
CA ALA A 114 1.21 3.77 13.67
C ALA A 114 -0.01 4.34 12.91
N ILE A 115 0.02 5.63 12.59
CA ILE A 115 -1.02 6.28 11.77
C ILE A 115 -1.05 5.66 10.36
N ARG A 116 0.13 5.41 9.77
CA ARG A 116 0.20 4.71 8.48
C ARG A 116 -0.40 3.31 8.56
N ALA A 117 -0.12 2.54 9.62
CA ALA A 117 -0.68 1.20 9.82
C ALA A 117 -2.20 1.24 9.97
N LEU A 118 -2.73 2.23 10.68
CA LEU A 118 -4.16 2.47 10.82
C LEU A 118 -4.79 2.79 9.46
N ILE A 119 -4.21 3.71 8.70
CA ILE A 119 -4.68 4.07 7.35
C ILE A 119 -4.67 2.83 6.46
N ASN A 120 -3.58 2.06 6.44
CA ASN A 120 -3.47 0.84 5.66
C ASN A 120 -4.52 -0.20 6.05
N THR A 121 -4.84 -0.29 7.35
CA THR A 121 -5.89 -1.18 7.86
C THR A 121 -7.27 -0.78 7.35
N LEU A 122 -7.59 0.50 7.42
CA LEU A 122 -8.84 1.04 6.85
C LEU A 122 -8.89 0.88 5.33
N ALA A 123 -7.73 0.98 4.67
CA ALA A 123 -7.60 0.90 3.23
C ALA A 123 -7.67 -0.53 2.65
N ILE A 124 -7.60 -1.58 3.50
CA ILE A 124 -7.58 -3.01 3.09
C ILE A 124 -8.58 -3.29 1.96
N TYR A 125 -9.84 -2.90 2.17
CA TYR A 125 -10.93 -3.15 1.22
C TYR A 125 -11.27 -1.93 0.37
N VAL A 126 -10.89 -0.74 0.80
CA VAL A 126 -11.16 0.50 0.05
C VAL A 126 -10.47 0.43 -1.31
N LEU A 127 -9.17 0.09 -1.34
CA LEU A 127 -8.42 0.12 -2.58
C LEU A 127 -8.91 -0.93 -3.59
N PRO A 128 -9.10 -2.22 -3.23
CA PRO A 128 -9.74 -3.18 -4.13
C PRO A 128 -11.11 -2.74 -4.65
N LEU A 129 -11.95 -2.13 -3.80
CA LEU A 129 -13.27 -1.65 -4.19
C LEU A 129 -13.20 -0.54 -5.25
N VAL A 130 -12.22 0.36 -5.16
CA VAL A 130 -11.97 1.39 -6.18
C VAL A 130 -11.75 0.74 -7.54
N PHE A 131 -10.94 -0.32 -7.64
CA PHE A 131 -10.68 -0.99 -8.91
C PHE A 131 -11.82 -1.90 -9.39
N ILE A 132 -12.49 -2.61 -8.47
CA ILE A 132 -13.57 -3.56 -8.81
C ILE A 132 -14.83 -2.81 -9.27
N LYS A 133 -15.25 -1.77 -8.52
CA LYS A 133 -16.52 -1.08 -8.71
C LYS A 133 -16.37 0.29 -9.36
N ARG A 134 -15.15 0.78 -9.57
CA ARG A 134 -14.86 2.13 -10.09
C ARG A 134 -15.53 3.24 -9.28
N LEU A 135 -15.72 3.00 -7.98
CA LEU A 135 -16.31 3.95 -7.06
C LEU A 135 -15.24 4.94 -6.57
N HIS A 136 -15.64 6.20 -6.39
CA HIS A 136 -14.81 7.26 -5.80
C HIS A 136 -14.93 7.22 -4.26
N LEU A 137 -15.45 8.30 -3.66
CA LEU A 137 -15.65 8.47 -2.22
C LEU A 137 -16.46 7.34 -1.56
N LEU A 138 -17.45 6.80 -2.27
CA LEU A 138 -18.28 5.69 -1.77
C LEU A 138 -17.46 4.43 -1.50
N ALA A 139 -16.31 4.24 -2.17
CA ALA A 139 -15.42 3.12 -1.90
C ALA A 139 -14.81 3.18 -0.50
N ILE A 140 -14.56 4.39 0.03
CA ILE A 140 -14.01 4.58 1.38
C ILE A 140 -15.02 4.08 2.41
N LEU A 141 -16.25 4.59 2.36
CA LEU A 141 -17.32 4.19 3.27
C LEU A 141 -17.63 2.68 3.14
N ALA A 142 -17.79 2.20 1.90
CA ALA A 142 -18.08 0.79 1.66
C ALA A 142 -16.94 -0.13 2.14
N GLY A 143 -15.68 0.25 1.95
CA GLY A 143 -14.53 -0.52 2.40
C GLY A 143 -14.43 -0.59 3.92
N ILE A 144 -14.67 0.52 4.62
CA ILE A 144 -14.68 0.56 6.09
C ILE A 144 -15.83 -0.28 6.64
N VAL A 145 -17.04 -0.14 6.10
CA VAL A 145 -18.20 -0.94 6.50
C VAL A 145 -17.93 -2.43 6.28
N PHE A 146 -17.35 -2.80 5.14
CA PHE A 146 -16.99 -4.19 4.84
C PHE A 146 -15.93 -4.74 5.79
N LEU A 147 -14.93 -3.93 6.15
CA LEU A 147 -13.90 -4.30 7.14
C LEU A 147 -14.53 -4.64 8.49
N ILE A 148 -15.44 -3.80 8.99
CA ILE A 148 -16.12 -4.00 10.27
C ILE A 148 -16.96 -5.28 10.23
N GLN A 149 -17.75 -5.46 9.17
CA GLN A 149 -18.60 -6.65 9.00
C GLN A 149 -17.79 -7.94 8.87
N ASN A 150 -16.59 -7.89 8.30
CA ASN A 150 -15.74 -9.05 8.04
C ASN A 150 -14.45 -9.04 8.86
N PHE A 151 -14.47 -8.41 10.05
CA PHE A 151 -13.27 -8.20 10.85
C PHE A 151 -12.51 -9.50 11.13
N LYS A 152 -13.22 -10.57 11.55
CA LYS A 152 -12.62 -11.89 11.84
C LYS A 152 -11.86 -12.48 10.65
N LYS A 153 -12.36 -12.32 9.43
CA LYS A 153 -11.70 -12.82 8.20
C LYS A 153 -10.52 -11.93 7.78
N SER A 154 -10.53 -10.69 8.24
CA SER A 154 -9.48 -9.70 7.95
C SER A 154 -8.29 -9.81 8.90
N ILE A 155 -8.40 -10.55 10.01
CA ILE A 155 -7.33 -10.70 11.02
C ILE A 155 -5.97 -11.07 10.40
N PRO A 156 -5.86 -12.07 9.50
CA PRO A 156 -4.56 -12.40 8.90
C PRO A 156 -3.97 -11.28 8.04
N ILE A 157 -4.83 -10.48 7.39
CA ILE A 157 -4.42 -9.33 6.58
C ILE A 157 -3.95 -8.19 7.50
N ILE A 158 -4.69 -7.93 8.58
CA ILE A 158 -4.32 -6.95 9.61
C ILE A 158 -2.97 -7.34 10.24
N PHE A 159 -2.75 -8.62 10.52
CA PHE A 159 -1.47 -9.11 11.02
C PHE A 159 -0.30 -8.77 10.08
N MET A 160 -0.47 -8.94 8.76
CA MET A 160 0.56 -8.54 7.79
C MET A 160 0.85 -7.03 7.82
N ILE A 161 -0.18 -6.19 8.00
CA ILE A 161 -0.01 -4.74 8.15
C ILE A 161 0.77 -4.40 9.42
N VAL A 162 0.50 -5.09 10.52
CA VAL A 162 1.26 -4.94 11.78
C VAL A 162 2.72 -5.35 11.57
N CYS A 163 3.00 -6.43 10.83
CA CYS A 163 4.38 -6.78 10.47
C CYS A 163 5.05 -5.68 9.64
N MET A 164 4.37 -5.11 8.63
CA MET A 164 4.91 -3.99 7.84
C MET A 164 5.20 -2.76 8.70
N PHE A 165 4.35 -2.46 9.68
CA PHE A 165 4.57 -1.39 10.64
C PHE A 165 5.89 -1.59 11.39
N PHE A 166 6.13 -2.77 11.96
CA PHE A 166 7.37 -3.06 12.67
C PHE A 166 8.59 -3.01 11.76
N ILE A 167 8.49 -3.53 10.52
CA ILE A 167 9.58 -3.48 9.53
C ILE A 167 9.95 -2.02 9.21
N TYR A 168 8.98 -1.15 8.91
CA TYR A 168 9.26 0.25 8.62
C TYR A 168 9.79 1.00 9.85
N ALA A 169 9.18 0.81 11.02
CA ALA A 169 9.65 1.46 12.24
C ALA A 169 11.09 1.07 12.54
N ALA A 170 11.42 -0.23 12.50
CA ALA A 170 12.78 -0.73 12.71
C ALA A 170 13.77 -0.18 11.68
N MET A 171 13.38 -0.11 10.40
CA MET A 171 14.21 0.48 9.35
C MET A 171 14.53 1.95 9.64
N TRP A 172 13.54 2.75 10.03
CA TRP A 172 13.75 4.17 10.35
C TRP A 172 14.63 4.36 11.58
N PHE A 173 14.43 3.56 12.63
CA PHE A 173 15.30 3.58 13.81
C PHE A 173 16.74 3.23 13.44
N TRP A 174 16.93 2.17 12.67
CA TRP A 174 18.26 1.77 12.19
C TRP A 174 18.90 2.86 11.33
N LEU A 175 18.14 3.48 10.42
CA LEU A 175 18.65 4.56 9.56
C LEU A 175 19.10 5.78 10.38
N MET A 176 18.36 6.14 11.44
CA MET A 176 18.74 7.23 12.35
C MET A 176 20.04 6.91 13.10
N GLN A 177 20.23 5.65 13.52
CA GLN A 177 21.49 5.24 14.16
C GLN A 177 22.67 5.29 13.19
N GLN A 178 22.48 4.91 11.92
CA GLN A 178 23.57 4.93 10.93
C GLN A 178 23.90 6.33 10.40
N THR A 179 22.94 7.25 10.41
CA THR A 179 23.21 8.65 10.02
C THR A 179 24.00 9.41 11.08
N GLN A 180 24.03 8.93 12.33
CA GLN A 180 24.90 9.45 13.38
C GLN A 180 26.35 8.94 13.30
N SER A 181 26.61 7.87 12.53
CA SER A 181 27.92 7.21 12.43
C SER A 181 28.72 7.58 11.16
N ASP A 182 28.37 8.68 10.49
CA ASP A 182 29.01 9.18 9.25
C ASP A 182 29.09 8.14 8.10
N ILE A 183 28.23 7.12 8.13
CA ILE A 183 28.16 6.13 7.05
C ILE A 183 27.57 6.78 5.80
N SER A 184 28.19 6.51 4.64
CA SER A 184 27.71 7.02 3.37
C SER A 184 26.28 6.53 3.08
N LEU A 185 25.39 7.43 2.66
CA LEU A 185 24.01 7.06 2.29
C LEU A 185 23.96 6.04 1.15
N PHE A 186 24.96 6.05 0.26
CA PHE A 186 25.08 5.07 -0.83
C PHE A 186 25.31 3.65 -0.31
N SER A 187 26.01 3.45 0.81
CA SER A 187 26.14 2.11 1.41
C SER A 187 24.85 1.61 2.07
N LEU A 188 23.91 2.49 2.38
CA LEU A 188 22.62 2.14 2.97
C LEU A 188 21.56 1.78 1.92
N LEU A 189 21.80 2.16 0.65
CA LEU A 189 20.87 1.94 -0.47
C LEU A 189 20.44 0.48 -0.65
N PRO A 190 21.33 -0.53 -0.63
CA PRO A 190 20.91 -1.92 -0.81
C PRO A 190 19.94 -2.38 0.27
N VAL A 191 20.16 -1.97 1.53
CA VAL A 191 19.28 -2.31 2.65
C VAL A 191 17.94 -1.62 2.49
N MET A 192 17.93 -0.33 2.16
CA MET A 192 16.69 0.43 1.92
C MET A 192 15.89 -0.15 0.75
N ALA A 193 16.54 -0.51 -0.35
CA ALA A 193 15.92 -1.14 -1.50
C ALA A 193 15.31 -2.49 -1.13
N LEU A 194 16.05 -3.34 -0.38
CA LEU A 194 15.55 -4.63 0.08
C LEU A 194 14.30 -4.49 0.98
N VAL A 195 14.31 -3.53 1.90
CA VAL A 195 13.15 -3.24 2.75
C VAL A 195 11.98 -2.76 1.90
N ASN A 196 12.18 -1.81 0.99
CA ASN A 196 11.10 -1.30 0.12
C ASN A 196 10.55 -2.36 -0.82
N ILE A 197 11.38 -3.26 -1.34
CA ILE A 197 10.95 -4.43 -2.11
C ILE A 197 10.06 -5.33 -1.25
N SER A 198 10.54 -5.67 -0.05
CA SER A 198 9.81 -6.55 0.87
C SER A 198 8.46 -5.97 1.24
N VAL A 199 8.43 -4.66 1.54
CA VAL A 199 7.19 -4.00 1.92
C VAL A 199 6.26 -3.83 0.72
N SER A 200 6.77 -3.50 -0.46
CA SER A 200 5.95 -3.42 -1.69
C SER A 200 5.29 -4.77 -1.98
N TYR A 201 6.05 -5.87 -1.85
CA TYR A 201 5.51 -7.21 -1.99
C TYR A 201 4.38 -7.48 -0.98
N LEU A 202 4.58 -7.14 0.29
CA LEU A 202 3.53 -7.28 1.30
C LEU A 202 2.30 -6.41 0.99
N THR A 203 2.47 -5.18 0.52
CA THR A 203 1.37 -4.29 0.11
C THR A 203 0.53 -4.93 -0.99
N PHE A 204 1.15 -5.45 -2.05
CA PHE A 204 0.42 -6.10 -3.13
C PHE A 204 -0.18 -7.43 -2.70
N LEU A 205 0.44 -8.16 -1.78
CA LEU A 205 -0.09 -9.39 -1.22
C LEU A 205 -1.36 -9.14 -0.41
N ILE A 206 -1.36 -8.13 0.47
CA ILE A 206 -2.51 -7.65 1.23
C ILE A 206 -3.64 -7.26 0.29
N PHE A 207 -3.33 -6.46 -0.74
CA PHE A 207 -4.30 -6.07 -1.75
C PHE A 207 -4.91 -7.28 -2.46
N THR A 208 -4.09 -8.24 -2.89
CA THR A 208 -4.54 -9.44 -3.59
C THR A 208 -5.44 -10.29 -2.69
N ALA A 209 -5.04 -10.51 -1.44
CA ALA A 209 -5.83 -11.25 -0.46
C ALA A 209 -7.17 -10.57 -0.17
N ALA A 210 -7.18 -9.25 0.02
CA ALA A 210 -8.39 -8.47 0.25
C ALA A 210 -9.32 -8.50 -0.97
N SER A 211 -8.76 -8.43 -2.17
CA SER A 211 -9.51 -8.51 -3.44
C SER A 211 -10.17 -9.87 -3.62
N LEU A 212 -9.47 -10.97 -3.33
CA LEU A 212 -10.04 -12.31 -3.35
C LEU A 212 -11.17 -12.46 -2.33
N VAL A 213 -11.01 -11.93 -1.12
CA VAL A 213 -12.05 -11.92 -0.08
C VAL A 213 -13.29 -11.16 -0.56
N LEU A 214 -13.12 -9.99 -1.18
CA LEU A 214 -14.21 -9.18 -1.73
C LEU A 214 -14.95 -9.86 -2.89
N VAL A 215 -14.24 -10.53 -3.79
CA VAL A 215 -14.86 -11.21 -4.93
C VAL A 215 -15.54 -12.51 -4.49
N ALA A 216 -14.97 -13.24 -3.53
CA ALA A 216 -15.57 -14.45 -2.97
C ALA A 216 -16.81 -14.18 -2.11
N MET A 217 -17.03 -12.94 -1.66
CA MET A 217 -18.17 -12.56 -0.81
C MET A 217 -19.02 -11.50 -1.50
N PRO A 218 -20.13 -11.87 -2.14
CA PRO A 218 -21.05 -10.87 -2.65
C PRO A 218 -21.51 -9.98 -1.49
N LEU A 219 -21.34 -8.66 -1.64
CA LEU A 219 -21.95 -7.64 -0.78
C LEU A 219 -23.43 -7.98 -0.69
N THR A 220 -23.86 -8.49 0.46
CA THR A 220 -25.22 -8.89 0.86
C THR A 220 -26.26 -8.91 -0.26
N LYS A 221 -26.78 -10.11 -0.59
CA LYS A 221 -28.07 -10.30 -1.27
C LYS A 221 -29.04 -9.19 -0.84
N SER A 222 -29.31 -8.23 -1.71
CA SER A 222 -30.56 -7.49 -1.61
C SER A 222 -31.65 -8.56 -1.67
N LYS A 223 -32.39 -8.74 -0.56
CA LYS A 223 -33.60 -9.55 -0.57
C LYS A 223 -34.40 -9.16 -1.82
N PRO A 224 -34.75 -10.08 -2.73
CA PRO A 224 -35.81 -9.78 -3.68
C PRO A 224 -37.03 -9.44 -2.83
N ARG A 225 -37.53 -8.21 -2.97
CA ARG A 225 -38.88 -7.89 -2.52
C ARG A 225 -39.78 -8.69 -3.47
N LEU A 226 -40.27 -9.82 -2.97
CA LEU A 226 -41.51 -10.43 -3.46
C LEU A 226 -42.67 -9.50 -3.11
#